data_AF-A0A2S9F846-F1
#
_entry.id   AF-A0A2S9F846-F1
#
_cell.length_a   1.000
_cell.length_b   1.000
_cell.length_c   1.000
_cell.angle_alpha   90.00
_cell.angle_beta   90.00
_cell.angle_gamma   90.00
#
_symmetry.space_group_name_H-M   'P 1'
#
loop_
_entity.id
_entity.type
_entity.pdbx_description
1 polymer ?
#
loop_
_entity_poly.entity_id
_entity_poly.type
_entity_poly.pdbx_seq_one_letter_code
_entity_poly.pdbx_strand_id
1 'polypeptide(L)' 'MSTRDDGMAVRREVLGDTHVDRAIAGTTDFTAEFQDLITRYAWGEIWTRPGLDRKSRSMITLTALVARGHHD' A
#
# COMPACT_ATOMS: atom_id res chain seq x y z
N MET A 1 -11.61 3.11 13.78
CA MET A 1 -10.34 3.50 13.14
C MET A 1 -10.70 4.09 11.79
N SER A 2 -10.05 5.17 11.33
CA SER A 2 -10.34 5.71 9.99
C SER A 2 -9.85 4.73 8.92
N THR A 3 -10.49 4.68 7.75
CA THR A 3 -10.00 3.91 6.58
C THR A 3 -8.53 4.21 6.28
N ARG A 4 -8.09 5.45 6.54
CA ARG A 4 -6.69 5.86 6.41
C ARG A 4 -5.77 5.15 7.42
N ASP A 5 -6.21 5.03 8.66
CA ASP A 5 -5.41 4.47 9.76
C ASP A 5 -5.26 2.95 9.57
N ASP A 6 -6.34 2.27 9.18
CA ASP A 6 -6.32 0.86 8.79
C ASP A 6 -5.38 0.66 7.59
N GLY A 7 -5.47 1.54 6.59
CA GLY A 7 -4.56 1.54 5.45
C GLY A 7 -3.10 1.73 5.84
N MET A 8 -2.80 2.62 6.78
CA MET A 8 -1.44 2.83 7.25
C MET A 8 -0.89 1.60 8.01
N ALA A 9 -1.71 0.97 8.86
CA ALA A 9 -1.32 -0.25 9.56
C ALA A 9 -0.98 -1.37 8.57
N VAL A 10 -1.88 -1.62 7.61
CA VAL A 10 -1.67 -2.62 6.57
C VAL A 10 -0.45 -2.31 5.68
N ARG A 11 -0.27 -1.05 5.28
CA ARG A 11 0.89 -0.63 4.48
C ARG A 11 2.21 -0.94 5.19
N ARG A 12 2.27 -0.69 6.50
CA ARG A 12 3.44 -1.01 7.35
C ARG A 12 3.66 -2.51 7.49
N GLU A 13 2.61 -3.30 7.70
CA GLU A 13 2.72 -4.77 7.74
C GLU A 13 3.29 -5.35 6.44
N VAL A 14 2.95 -4.78 5.29
CA VAL A 14 3.35 -5.31 3.97
C VAL A 14 4.71 -4.81 3.52
N LEU A 15 4.99 -3.52 3.68
CA LEU A 15 6.21 -2.88 3.15
C LEU A 15 7.30 -2.71 4.22
N GLY A 16 6.96 -2.85 5.50
CA GLY A 16 7.85 -2.61 6.64
C GLY A 16 7.94 -1.13 7.03
N ASP A 17 8.09 -0.88 8.32
CA ASP A 17 8.13 0.47 8.90
C ASP A 17 9.19 1.36 8.26
N THR A 18 10.43 0.88 8.12
CA THR A 18 11.53 1.65 7.53
C THR A 18 11.21 2.13 6.11
N HIS A 19 10.57 1.29 5.29
CA HIS A 19 10.19 1.69 3.94
C HIS A 19 9.10 2.76 3.96
N VAL A 20 8.08 2.57 4.79
CA VAL A 20 6.94 3.49 4.90
C VAL A 20 7.39 4.84 5.47
N ASP A 21 8.22 4.85 6.49
CA ASP A 21 8.75 6.08 7.10
C ASP A 21 9.57 6.89 6.08
N ARG A 22 10.43 6.22 5.30
CA ARG A 22 11.16 6.87 4.20
C ARG A 22 10.22 7.45 3.14
N ALA A 23 9.18 6.71 2.76
CA ALA A 23 8.21 7.17 1.77
C ALA A 23 7.41 8.39 2.28
N ILE A 24 7.03 8.40 3.56
CA ILE A 24 6.35 9.53 4.19
C ILE A 24 7.29 10.74 4.26
N ALA A 25 8.53 10.56 4.72
CA ALA A 25 9.52 11.63 4.82
C ALA A 25 9.86 12.26 3.45
N GLY A 26 9.77 11.48 2.38
CA GLY A 26 9.95 11.96 1.00
C GLY A 26 8.71 12.63 0.38
N THR A 27 7.62 12.79 1.13
CA THR A 27 6.40 13.44 0.62
C THR A 27 6.65 14.92 0.37
N THR A 28 6.38 15.36 -0.85
CA THR A 28 6.35 16.78 -1.24
C THR A 28 4.91 17.28 -1.32
N ASP A 29 4.71 18.59 -1.34
CA ASP A 29 3.39 19.22 -1.51
C ASP A 29 2.65 18.71 -2.76
N PHE A 30 3.38 18.53 -3.86
CA PHE A 30 2.83 17.99 -5.10
C PHE A 30 2.34 16.54 -4.95
N THR A 31 3.02 15.73 -4.14
CA THR A 31 2.71 14.29 -3.96
C THR A 31 1.81 14.01 -2.76
N ALA A 32 1.50 15.01 -1.93
CA ALA A 32 0.81 14.82 -0.67
C ALA A 32 -0.58 14.20 -0.86
N GLU A 33 -1.36 14.72 -1.80
CA GLU A 33 -2.68 14.18 -2.13
C GLU A 33 -2.61 12.75 -2.67
N PHE A 34 -1.57 12.43 -3.44
CA PHE A 34 -1.36 11.08 -3.93
C PHE A 34 -1.00 10.11 -2.79
N GLN A 35 -0.13 10.51 -1.86
CA GLN A 35 0.20 9.69 -0.68
C GLN A 35 -1.03 9.43 0.20
N ASP A 36 -1.90 10.42 0.35
CA ASP A 36 -3.16 10.24 1.07
C ASP A 36 -4.12 9.30 0.32
N LEU A 37 -4.29 9.50 -1.00
CA LEU A 37 -5.12 8.65 -1.84
C LEU A 37 -4.69 7.18 -1.77
N ILE A 38 -3.41 6.88 -1.97
CA ILE A 38 -2.95 5.48 -1.94
C ILE A 38 -3.12 4.87 -0.55
N THR A 39 -2.95 5.65 0.51
CA THR A 39 -3.10 5.18 1.89
C THR A 39 -4.55 4.84 2.20
N ARG A 40 -5.50 5.72 1.85
CA ARG A 40 -6.92 5.47 2.10
C ARG A 40 -7.51 4.41 1.16
N TYR A 41 -7.26 4.53 -0.14
CA TYR A 41 -7.94 3.69 -1.12
C TYR A 41 -7.25 2.35 -1.31
N ALA A 42 -6.00 2.34 -1.79
CA ALA A 42 -5.32 1.07 -2.07
C ALA A 42 -5.12 0.27 -0.79
N TRP A 43 -4.51 0.87 0.24
CA TRP A 43 -4.24 0.16 1.48
C TRP A 43 -5.46 0.04 2.39
N GLY A 44 -6.23 1.11 2.55
CA GLY A 44 -7.35 1.18 3.50
C GLY A 44 -8.66 0.57 3.01
N GLU A 45 -8.92 0.50 1.71
CA GLU A 45 -10.12 -0.16 1.17
C GLU A 45 -9.78 -1.48 0.48
N ILE A 46 -8.84 -1.50 -0.46
CA ILE A 46 -8.62 -2.71 -1.27
C ILE A 46 -7.91 -3.80 -0.49
N TRP A 47 -6.85 -3.48 0.26
CA TRP A 47 -6.06 -4.45 1.02
C TRP A 47 -6.68 -4.88 2.36
N THR A 48 -7.70 -4.18 2.85
CA THR A 48 -8.48 -4.54 4.06
C THR A 48 -9.73 -5.35 3.74
N ARG A 49 -10.17 -5.40 2.48
CA ARG A 49 -11.36 -6.16 2.07
C ARG A 49 -11.28 -7.64 2.51
N PRO A 50 -12.37 -8.21 3.05
CA PRO A 50 -12.42 -9.62 3.38
C PRO A 50 -12.40 -10.51 2.12
N GLY A 51 -12.15 -11.80 2.30
CA GLY A 51 -12.25 -12.83 1.26
C GLY A 51 -10.91 -13.28 0.65
N LEU A 52 -9.86 -12.46 0.73
CA LEU A 52 -8.49 -12.87 0.39
C LEU A 52 -7.53 -12.51 1.51
N ASP A 53 -6.74 -13.49 1.93
CA ASP A 53 -5.69 -13.30 2.92
C ASP A 53 -4.51 -12.49 2.35
N ARG A 54 -3.64 -12.04 3.26
CA ARG A 54 -2.51 -11.18 2.90
C ARG A 54 -1.57 -11.86 1.89
N LYS A 55 -1.29 -13.14 2.11
CA LYS A 55 -0.40 -13.93 1.24
C LYS A 55 -0.93 -13.99 -0.19
N SER A 56 -2.21 -14.28 -0.37
CA SER A 56 -2.83 -14.36 -1.70
C SER A 56 -2.80 -13.02 -2.43
N ARG A 57 -3.09 -11.93 -1.72
CA ARG A 57 -2.99 -10.57 -2.28
C ARG A 57 -1.59 -10.25 -2.76
N SER A 58 -0.57 -10.54 -1.96
CA SER A 58 0.83 -10.34 -2.36
C SER A 58 1.21 -11.16 -3.59
N MET A 59 0.78 -12.42 -3.68
CA MET A 59 1.02 -13.26 -4.88
C MET A 59 0.36 -12.69 -6.14
N ILE A 60 -0.88 -12.17 -6.02
CA ILE A 60 -1.59 -11.51 -7.13
C ILE A 60 -0.86 -10.24 -7.55
N THR A 61 -0.44 -9.40 -6.60
CA THR A 61 0.34 -8.18 -6.90
C THR A 61 1.63 -8.52 -7.62
N LEU A 62 2.40 -9.50 -7.14
CA LEU A 62 3.63 -9.96 -7.80
C LEU A 62 3.36 -10.48 -9.21
N THR A 63 2.30 -11.26 -9.41
CA THR A 63 1.89 -11.75 -10.73
C THR A 63 1.59 -10.59 -11.68
N ALA A 64 0.87 -9.58 -11.21
CA ALA A 64 0.55 -8.39 -12.00
C ALA A 64 1.82 -7.59 -12.37
N LEU A 65 2.75 -7.40 -11.43
CA LEU A 65 4.02 -6.72 -11.68
C LEU A 65 4.86 -7.48 -12.71
N VAL A 66 5.01 -8.79 -12.55
CA VAL A 66 5.77 -9.66 -13.46
C VAL A 66 5.15 -9.66 -14.86
N ALA A 67 3.84 -9.85 -14.98
CA ALA A 67 3.15 -9.86 -16.26
C ALA A 67 3.21 -8.52 -17.01
N ARG A 68 3.39 -7.41 -16.27
CA ARG A 68 3.50 -6.06 -16.81
C ARG A 68 4.94 -5.59 -17.04
N GLY A 69 5.94 -6.42 -16.74
CA GLY A 69 7.34 -6.10 -16.95
C GLY A 69 7.96 -5.17 -15.88
N HIS A 70 7.34 -5.04 -14.71
CA HIS A 70 7.85 -4.22 -13.60
C HIS A 70 8.83 -5.03 -12.74
N HIS A 71 10.04 -5.24 -13.26
CA HIS A 71 11.08 -6.06 -12.63
C HIS A 71 12.15 -5.27 -11.87
N ASP A 72 12.21 -3.96 -12.10
CA ASP A 72 13.20 -3.02 -11.56
C ASP A 72 12.55 -2.09 -10.52
#